data_AF-A0A0Q7Q679-F1
#
_entry.id   AF-A0A0Q7Q679-F1
#
_cell.length_a   1.000
_cell.length_b   1.000
_cell.length_c   1.000
_cell.angle_alpha   90.00
_cell.angle_beta   90.00
_cell.angle_gamma   90.00
#
_symmetry.space_group_name_H-M   'P 1'
#
loop_
_entity.id
_entity.type
_entity.pdbx_description
1 polymer ?
#
loop_
_entity_poly.entity_id
_entity_poly.type
_entity_poly.pdbx_seq_one_letter_code
_entity_poly.pdbx_strand_id
1 'polypeptide(L)'
;MIVDLDGTLCDTSGIAHHVEGDEKDFWAFHQASADAPVNAEVADAVRGAHEAGRAVLVVTSREFVWRDLTLDWLVKHDVPYDQLLMRVVADYRPDVKVKADILDGIEADGFTVVEAWEDTDDVAELWSSRGIEVHRV
;
A
#
# COMPACT_ATOMS: atom_id res chain seq x y z
N MET A 1 8.09 8.07 4.65
CA MET A 1 6.68 8.04 4.22
C MET A 1 6.25 6.60 4.10
N ILE A 2 5.03 6.28 4.52
CA ILE A 2 4.38 5.04 4.12
C ILE A 2 3.33 5.34 3.04
N VAL A 3 3.15 4.43 2.10
CA VAL A 3 2.16 4.58 1.03
C VAL A 3 1.44 3.26 0.84
N ASP A 4 0.12 3.27 0.93
CA ASP A 4 -0.69 2.12 0.58
C ASP A 4 -0.64 1.84 -0.94
N LEU A 5 -0.88 0.59 -1.32
CA LEU A 5 -0.87 0.17 -2.71
C LEU A 5 -2.24 0.21 -3.37
N ASP A 6 -3.17 -0.67 -2.97
CA ASP A 6 -4.41 -0.92 -3.72
C ASP A 6 -5.48 0.11 -3.38
N GLY A 7 -5.94 0.87 -4.37
CA GLY A 7 -6.88 1.99 -4.14
C GLY A 7 -6.16 3.31 -3.85
N THR A 8 -4.89 3.24 -3.44
CA THR A 8 -4.05 4.41 -3.15
C THR A 8 -3.07 4.69 -4.31
N LEU A 9 -1.92 4.00 -4.35
CA LEU A 9 -0.88 4.21 -5.37
C LEU A 9 -1.23 3.52 -6.70
N CYS A 10 -1.79 2.32 -6.62
CA CYS A 10 -2.34 1.56 -7.71
C CYS A 10 -3.84 1.88 -7.80
N ASP A 11 -4.26 2.53 -8.88
CA ASP A 11 -5.67 2.81 -9.11
C ASP A 11 -6.39 1.52 -9.53
N THR A 12 -7.10 0.93 -8.56
CA THR A 12 -7.82 -0.32 -8.72
C THR A 12 -9.27 -0.12 -9.15
N SER A 13 -9.72 1.11 -9.42
CA SER A 13 -11.13 1.40 -9.75
C SER A 13 -11.64 0.62 -10.97
N GLY A 14 -10.78 0.38 -11.97
CA GLY A 14 -11.11 -0.42 -13.15
C GLY A 14 -11.26 -1.93 -12.88
N ILE A 15 -10.77 -2.42 -11.75
CA ILE A 15 -10.73 -3.85 -11.39
C ILE A 15 -11.45 -4.17 -10.08
N ALA A 16 -11.97 -3.15 -9.38
CA ALA A 16 -12.68 -3.28 -8.10
C ALA A 16 -13.87 -4.24 -8.18
N HIS A 17 -14.51 -4.31 -9.34
CA HIS A 17 -15.62 -5.23 -9.64
C HIS A 17 -15.30 -6.72 -9.37
N HIS A 18 -14.03 -7.13 -9.28
CA HIS A 18 -13.65 -8.50 -8.88
C HIS A 18 -13.85 -8.78 -7.39
N VAL A 19 -13.84 -7.76 -6.54
CA VAL A 19 -13.92 -7.87 -5.07
C VAL A 19 -15.09 -7.09 -4.47
N GLU A 20 -15.91 -6.48 -5.32
CA GLU A 20 -17.21 -5.92 -4.98
C GLU A 20 -18.29 -7.01 -4.99
N GLY A 21 -19.27 -6.89 -4.08
CA GLY A 21 -20.38 -7.84 -3.96
C GLY A 21 -20.10 -9.04 -3.04
N ASP A 22 -20.98 -10.03 -3.12
CA ASP A 22 -21.02 -11.16 -2.19
C ASP A 22 -19.96 -12.24 -2.50
N GLU A 23 -19.63 -12.42 -3.78
CA GLU A 23 -18.64 -13.40 -4.25
C GLU A 23 -17.37 -12.68 -4.70
N LYS A 24 -16.38 -12.62 -3.80
CA LYS A 24 -15.11 -11.95 -4.05
C LYS A 24 -14.11 -12.88 -4.71
N ASP A 25 -13.57 -12.47 -5.86
CA ASP A 25 -12.46 -13.12 -6.55
C ASP A 25 -11.17 -12.31 -6.41
N PHE A 26 -10.52 -12.47 -5.26
CA PHE A 26 -9.23 -11.85 -5.00
C PHE A 26 -8.14 -12.32 -5.96
N TRP A 27 -8.24 -13.53 -6.51
CA TRP A 27 -7.24 -14.02 -7.44
C TRP A 27 -7.31 -13.25 -8.76
N ALA A 28 -8.51 -13.10 -9.33
CA ALA A 28 -8.73 -12.29 -10.53
C ALA A 28 -8.34 -10.82 -10.30
N PHE A 29 -8.70 -10.25 -9.15
CA PHE A 29 -8.33 -8.88 -8.78
C PHE A 29 -6.81 -8.65 -8.83
N HIS A 30 -6.03 -9.44 -8.10
CA HIS A 30 -4.59 -9.23 -8.05
C HIS A 30 -3.90 -9.54 -9.39
N GLN A 31 -4.40 -10.50 -10.17
CA GLN A 31 -3.92 -10.71 -11.53
C GLN A 31 -4.17 -9.49 -12.42
N ALA A 32 -5.39 -8.95 -12.40
CA ALA A 32 -5.76 -7.77 -13.18
C ALA A 32 -4.97 -6.52 -12.75
N SER A 33 -4.55 -6.45 -11.49
CA SER A 33 -3.74 -5.35 -10.97
C SER A 33 -2.38 -5.16 -11.65
N ALA A 34 -1.84 -6.18 -12.34
CA ALA A 34 -0.59 -6.06 -13.09
C ALA A 34 -0.64 -4.97 -14.20
N ASP A 35 -1.84 -4.66 -14.68
CA ASP A 35 -2.09 -3.65 -15.71
C ASP A 35 -2.88 -2.45 -15.20
N ALA A 36 -3.17 -2.39 -13.90
CA ALA A 36 -3.84 -1.26 -13.29
C ALA A 36 -2.98 0.02 -13.41
N PRO A 37 -3.59 1.19 -13.68
CA PRO A 37 -2.86 2.44 -13.76
C PRO A 37 -2.31 2.87 -12.40
N VAL A 38 -1.28 3.72 -12.44
CA VAL A 38 -0.76 4.40 -11.27
C VAL A 38 -1.62 5.65 -10.97
N ASN A 39 -1.92 5.91 -9.70
CA ASN A 39 -2.49 7.18 -9.27
C ASN A 39 -1.40 8.27 -9.35
N ALA A 40 -1.58 9.22 -10.28
CA ALA A 40 -0.56 10.21 -10.58
C ALA A 40 -0.24 11.13 -9.39
N GLU A 41 -1.24 11.52 -8.59
CA GLU A 41 -1.04 12.39 -7.44
C GLU A 41 -0.16 11.72 -6.38
N VAL A 42 -0.48 10.47 -6.04
CA VAL A 42 0.27 9.67 -5.06
C VAL A 42 1.68 9.39 -5.58
N ALA A 43 1.83 9.07 -6.87
CA ALA A 43 3.14 8.84 -7.47
C ALA A 43 4.03 10.08 -7.45
N ASP A 44 3.48 11.27 -7.68
CA ASP A 44 4.22 12.52 -7.60
C ASP A 44 4.64 12.82 -6.15
N ALA A 45 3.78 12.54 -5.17
CA ALA A 45 4.15 12.63 -3.75
C ALA A 45 5.27 11.65 -3.37
N VAL A 46 5.19 10.40 -3.85
CA VAL A 46 6.24 9.38 -3.71
C VAL A 46 7.57 9.83 -4.27
N ARG A 47 7.59 10.33 -5.51
CA ARG A 47 8.81 10.84 -6.15
C ARG A 47 9.37 12.04 -5.39
N GLY A 48 8.52 13.00 -5.02
CA GLY A 48 8.95 14.16 -4.24
C GLY A 48 9.52 13.78 -2.85
N ALA A 49 8.93 12.79 -2.18
CA ALA A 49 9.47 12.27 -0.92
C ALA A 49 10.86 11.65 -1.10
N HIS A 50 11.01 10.79 -2.11
CA HIS A 50 12.26 10.13 -2.41
C HIS A 50 13.36 11.13 -2.84
N GLU A 51 13.04 12.11 -3.69
CA GLU A 51 13.97 13.18 -4.10
C GLU A 51 14.43 14.06 -2.92
N ALA A 52 13.57 14.24 -1.92
CA ALA A 52 13.92 14.93 -0.67
C ALA A 52 14.78 14.06 0.28
N GLY A 53 15.15 12.84 -0.11
CA GLY A 53 15.94 11.91 0.69
C GLY A 53 15.15 11.23 1.80
N ARG A 54 13.82 11.22 1.73
CA ARG A 54 12.97 10.49 2.67
C ARG A 54 12.75 9.07 2.17
N ALA A 55 12.87 8.10 3.08
CA ALA A 55 12.53 6.73 2.77
C ALA A 55 11.04 6.59 2.41
N VAL A 56 10.75 5.84 1.36
CA VAL A 56 9.41 5.48 0.89
C VAL A 56 9.18 4.00 1.14
N LEU A 57 8.23 3.68 2.02
CA LEU A 57 7.84 2.32 2.36
C LEU A 57 6.45 2.03 1.78
N VAL A 58 6.37 1.14 0.80
CA VAL A 58 5.08 0.67 0.27
C VAL A 58 4.53 -0.39 1.22
N VAL A 59 3.35 -0.16 1.77
CA VAL A 59 2.69 -1.06 2.75
C VAL A 59 1.40 -1.56 2.14
N THR A 60 1.23 -2.88 2.01
CA THR A 60 0.04 -3.46 1.38
C THR A 60 -0.50 -4.68 2.13
N SER A 61 -1.82 -4.82 2.10
CA SER A 61 -2.53 -6.01 2.59
C SER A 61 -2.51 -7.19 1.61
N ARG A 62 -1.93 -7.03 0.41
CA ARG A 62 -1.69 -8.16 -0.50
C ARG A 62 -0.88 -9.23 0.21
N GLU A 63 -1.33 -10.47 0.13
CA GLU A 63 -0.54 -11.62 0.61
C GLU A 63 0.78 -11.71 -0.15
N PHE A 64 1.84 -12.15 0.54
CA PHE A 64 3.19 -12.29 0.00
C PHE A 64 3.28 -13.13 -1.30
N VAL A 65 2.29 -13.98 -1.58
CA VAL A 65 2.20 -14.72 -2.85
C VAL A 65 2.13 -13.80 -4.08
N TRP A 66 1.69 -12.55 -3.92
CA TRP A 66 1.59 -11.54 -4.99
C TRP A 66 2.82 -10.65 -5.12
N ARG A 67 3.88 -10.92 -4.33
CA ARG A 67 5.04 -10.05 -4.23
C ARG A 67 5.69 -9.76 -5.57
N ASP A 68 5.97 -10.79 -6.37
CA ASP A 68 6.69 -10.61 -7.63
C ASP A 68 5.87 -9.77 -8.63
N LEU A 69 4.55 -10.01 -8.69
CA LEU A 69 3.64 -9.19 -9.49
C LEU A 69 3.64 -7.71 -9.03
N THR A 70 3.58 -7.47 -7.72
CA THR A 70 3.63 -6.11 -7.17
C THR A 70 4.97 -5.42 -7.47
N LEU A 71 6.09 -6.12 -7.37
CA LEU A 71 7.39 -5.56 -7.72
C LEU A 71 7.50 -5.22 -9.20
N ASP A 72 7.06 -6.13 -10.07
CA ASP A 72 7.04 -5.89 -11.52
C ASP A 72 6.17 -4.67 -11.86
N TRP A 73 5.05 -4.49 -11.16
CA TRP A 73 4.20 -3.30 -11.30
C TRP A 73 4.91 -2.02 -10.86
N LEU A 74 5.56 -2.01 -9.69
CA LEU A 74 6.32 -0.85 -9.20
C LEU A 74 7.44 -0.43 -10.18
N VAL A 75 8.15 -1.42 -10.75
CA VAL A 75 9.19 -1.21 -11.76
C VAL A 75 8.60 -0.69 -13.07
N LYS A 76 7.51 -1.29 -13.55
CA LYS A 76 6.82 -0.89 -14.79
C LYS A 76 6.35 0.56 -14.75
N HIS A 77 5.94 1.05 -13.58
CA HIS A 77 5.42 2.41 -13.38
C HIS A 77 6.47 3.42 -12.89
N ASP A 78 7.74 3.02 -12.80
CA ASP A 78 8.84 3.86 -12.32
C ASP A 78 8.50 4.56 -10.99
N VAL A 79 8.02 3.75 -10.03
CA VAL A 79 7.73 4.18 -8.66
C VAL A 79 8.98 3.91 -7.81
N PRO A 80 9.63 4.95 -7.25
CA PRO A 80 10.71 4.74 -6.31
C PRO A 80 10.19 4.24 -4.96
N TYR A 81 10.85 3.25 -4.38
CA TYR A 81 10.56 2.73 -3.04
C TYR A 81 11.82 2.14 -2.41
N ASP A 82 11.92 2.19 -1.09
CA ASP A 82 13.00 1.60 -0.31
C ASP A 82 12.63 0.20 0.21
N GLN A 83 11.36 0.00 0.56
CA GLN A 83 10.84 -1.31 0.98
C GLN A 83 9.42 -1.55 0.50
N LEU A 84 9.10 -2.83 0.27
CA LEU A 84 7.76 -3.34 0.05
C LEU A 84 7.42 -4.27 1.22
N LEU A 85 6.45 -3.86 2.04
CA LEU A 85 5.99 -4.56 3.23
C LEU A 85 4.59 -5.10 2.97
N MET A 86 4.42 -6.40 3.16
CA MET A 86 3.24 -7.13 2.71
C MET A 86 2.65 -7.99 3.82
N ARG A 87 1.38 -8.37 3.66
CA ARG A 87 0.73 -9.38 4.49
C ARG A 87 1.45 -10.73 4.34
N VAL A 88 1.80 -11.35 5.46
CA VAL A 88 2.33 -12.71 5.51
C VAL A 88 1.27 -13.72 5.04
N VAL A 89 1.72 -14.78 4.35
CA VAL A 89 0.85 -15.83 3.81
C VAL A 89 -0.04 -16.43 4.90
N ALA A 90 -1.31 -16.68 4.57
CA ALA A 90 -2.32 -17.28 5.45
C ALA A 90 -2.65 -16.48 6.73
N ASP A 91 -2.35 -15.17 6.74
CA ASP A 91 -2.89 -14.25 7.73
C ASP A 91 -4.24 -13.70 7.23
N TYR A 92 -5.33 -14.13 7.87
CA TYR A 92 -6.69 -13.71 7.54
C TYR A 92 -7.25 -12.64 8.48
N ARG A 93 -6.40 -12.00 9.28
CA ARG A 93 -6.82 -10.89 10.16
C ARG A 93 -7.20 -9.66 9.33
N PRO A 94 -8.08 -8.79 9.85
CA PRO A 94 -8.40 -7.51 9.19
C PRO A 94 -7.15 -6.69 8.89
N ASP A 95 -7.20 -5.93 7.80
CA ASP A 95 -6.11 -5.09 7.29
C ASP A 95 -5.50 -4.18 8.36
N VAL A 96 -6.34 -3.52 9.15
CA VAL A 96 -5.93 -2.67 10.29
C VAL A 96 -4.97 -3.40 11.23
N LYS A 97 -5.21 -4.69 11.53
CA LYS A 97 -4.33 -5.46 12.43
C LYS A 97 -3.00 -5.81 11.76
N VAL A 98 -3.03 -6.19 10.49
CA VAL A 98 -1.82 -6.51 9.73
C VAL A 98 -0.96 -5.26 9.56
N LYS A 99 -1.57 -4.15 9.15
CA LYS A 99 -0.89 -2.87 8.97
C LYS A 99 -0.38 -2.30 10.31
N ALA A 100 -1.07 -2.53 11.44
CA ALA A 100 -0.54 -2.20 12.76
C ALA A 100 0.75 -2.97 13.09
N ASP A 101 0.76 -4.30 12.87
CA ASP A 101 1.96 -5.12 13.10
C ASP A 101 3.12 -4.69 12.16
N ILE A 102 2.81 -4.35 10.91
CA ILE A 102 3.80 -3.83 9.96
C ILE A 102 4.39 -2.50 10.45
N LEU A 103 3.55 -1.56 10.92
CA LEU A 103 4.02 -0.29 11.46
C LEU A 103 4.90 -0.48 12.70
N ASP A 104 4.52 -1.37 13.61
CA ASP A 104 5.34 -1.68 14.78
C ASP A 104 6.73 -2.21 14.35
N GLY A 105 6.78 -3.02 13.28
CA GLY A 105 8.04 -3.45 12.68
C GLY A 105 8.87 -2.32 12.08
N ILE A 106 8.24 -1.41 11.31
CA ILE A 106 8.87 -0.23 10.72
C ILE A 106 9.51 0.64 11.83
N GLU A 107 8.77 0.90 12.90
CA GLU A 107 9.27 1.72 14.02
C GLU A 107 10.40 1.00 14.78
N ALA A 108 10.30 -0.32 14.96
CA ALA A 108 11.35 -1.12 15.58
C ALA A 108 12.64 -1.14 14.76
N ASP A 109 12.55 -1.07 13.44
CA ASP A 109 13.70 -0.92 12.53
C ASP A 109 14.31 0.49 12.54
N GLY A 110 13.75 1.41 13.35
CA GLY A 110 14.29 2.73 13.60
C GLY A 110 13.76 3.83 12.67
N PHE A 111 12.73 3.55 11.87
CA PHE A 111 12.09 4.58 11.07
C PHE A 111 11.19 5.46 11.93
N THR A 112 11.18 6.76 11.63
CA THR A 112 10.12 7.67 12.08
C THR A 112 9.20 7.93 10.90
N VAL A 113 7.97 7.43 10.99
CA VAL A 113 6.94 7.65 9.96
C VAL A 113 6.31 9.01 10.21
N VAL A 114 6.47 9.93 9.24
CA VAL A 114 5.96 11.30 9.35
C VAL A 114 4.67 11.53 8.57
N GLU A 115 4.47 10.78 7.49
CA GLU A 115 3.29 10.89 6.64
C GLU A 115 2.90 9.53 6.03
N ALA A 116 1.61 9.39 5.71
CA ALA A 116 0.98 8.22 5.10
C ALA A 116 -0.01 8.61 4.00
N TRP A 117 -0.09 7.82 2.93
CA TRP A 117 -1.17 7.86 1.94
C TRP A 117 -2.01 6.59 2.04
N GLU A 118 -3.33 6.70 2.19
CA GLU A 118 -4.24 5.59 2.47
C GLU A 118 -5.68 5.92 2.03
N ASP A 119 -6.34 5.01 1.33
CA ASP A 119 -7.74 5.14 0.85
C ASP A 119 -8.77 4.72 1.90
N THR A 120 -8.41 3.79 2.79
CA THR A 120 -9.35 3.18 3.73
C THR A 120 -9.41 3.90 5.08
N ASP A 121 -10.61 4.31 5.49
CA ASP A 121 -10.85 5.07 6.72
C ASP A 121 -10.28 4.41 7.99
N ASP A 122 -10.53 3.11 8.20
CA ASP A 122 -10.09 2.40 9.41
C ASP A 122 -8.56 2.37 9.55
N VAL A 123 -7.85 2.28 8.42
CA VAL A 123 -6.39 2.24 8.39
C VAL A 123 -5.82 3.66 8.50
N ALA A 124 -6.46 4.65 7.86
CA ALA A 124 -6.12 6.05 8.04
C ALA A 124 -6.26 6.50 9.51
N GLU A 125 -7.29 6.00 10.21
CA GLU A 125 -7.46 6.21 11.65
C GLU A 125 -6.36 5.55 12.47
N LEU A 126 -5.95 4.33 12.13
CA LEU A 126 -4.80 3.67 12.74
C LEU A 126 -3.54 4.54 12.62
N TRP A 127 -3.19 4.99 11.41
CA TRP A 127 -2.04 5.87 11.18
C TRP A 127 -2.12 7.16 11.97
N SER A 128 -3.28 7.84 11.91
CA SER A 128 -3.51 9.10 12.62
C SER A 128 -3.39 8.92 14.14
N SER A 129 -3.88 7.79 14.69
CA SER A 129 -3.79 7.48 16.12
C SER A 129 -2.34 7.32 16.61
N ARG A 130 -1.41 7.06 15.69
CA ARG A 130 0.04 6.95 15.93
C ARG A 130 0.78 8.26 15.70
N GLY A 131 0.06 9.35 15.43
CA GLY A 131 0.63 10.69 15.22
C GLY A 131 1.22 10.91 13.83
N ILE A 132 0.87 10.06 12.86
CA ILE A 132 1.30 10.18 11.46
C ILE A 132 0.33 11.11 10.73
N GLU A 133 0.84 12.04 9.91
CA GLU A 133 0.01 12.85 9.01
C GLU A 133 -0.56 11.95 7.89
N VAL A 134 -1.87 11.97 7.68
CA VAL A 134 -2.52 11.08 6.69
C VAL A 134 -3.15 11.89 5.56
N HIS A 135 -2.79 11.53 4.33
CA HIS A 135 -3.41 11.97 3.10
C HIS A 135 -4.39 10.89 2.63
N ARG A 136 -5.69 11.19 2.68
CA ARG A 136 -6.73 10.30 2.16
C ARG A 136 -6.92 10.53 0.67
N VAL A 137 -7.10 9.45 -0.08
CA VAL A 137 -7.33 9.44 -1.54
C VAL A 137 -8.62 8.70 -1.91
#